data_AF-A0A8J7XP83-F1
#
_entry.id   AF-A0A8J7XP83-F1
#
_cell.length_a   1.000
_cell.length_b   1.000
_cell.length_c   1.000
_cell.angle_alpha   90.00
_cell.angle_beta   90.00
_cell.angle_gamma   90.00
#
_symmetry.space_group_name_H-M   'P 1'
#
loop_
_entity.id
_entity.type
_entity.pdbx_description
1 polymer ?
#
loop_
_entity_poly.entity_id
_entity_poly.type
_entity_poly.pdbx_seq_one_letter_code
_entity_poly.pdbx_strand_id
1 'polypeptide(L)'
;MLRKLLCAASFVIVLAATLSSVIMEPGDYGRIAFISDRDGKKQIFVMDADGSNVINCSNNFFEDWNPAWAPDGTKIAFESERNGNKDIYTMNADGSNVQRITTTSGDDAEPAWSPDGKRIAFSSSRNGNAEIFVMSIDGSNQIDITKNPASDWHPAWSPDGSRIAFVSDRDGNLEIYTMNADGSNQTNITNIRAWDSGPAWSPDGERIAFESERDGNAEIYVMNNDGSNVKRLTDYISYDVDPVWSPDGKKIAFASYRENSYEICVILVDDGTQEKLTMNSRGDLRPAWSPDGKRIAFSSYSDVGFQIYVMNPDGSSQTRLTNSPDSHFSPTWSPDGEEIAFVSYENSEIAEIFALDIDRGTIRNISHNPGGPDGDPAWSPDGKKIAFYSYRDGAQGIFLVNSCGGAIIGLTGNDMFDTEPAWSPDGKKIAFTRGNGIYVMDADGSCVKCLAQFGSHPAWSPDGEKIVFSSQRDGSSDIYVMDADGGDVVNVSNNPATDSEPAWAPDGKRILFTSDRDGNQEIYIMDADGSNQINITINPANDRNAVWCCQNLTRQSFTSSPSSIKKPLPPDHSPVTSEPSPVVEYGIIVIVALVLAAGFLTSVFLRRSCSS
;
A
#
# COMPACT_ATOMS: atom_id res chain seq x y z
N MET A 1 -43.93 67.60 2.17
CA MET A 1 -42.59 68.14 2.47
C MET A 1 -41.82 67.16 3.35
N LEU A 2 -40.53 67.41 3.54
CA LEU A 2 -39.53 66.73 4.38
C LEU A 2 -39.95 66.25 5.80
N ARG A 3 -39.19 65.27 6.31
CA ARG A 3 -38.81 64.99 7.74
C ARG A 3 -39.83 64.29 8.68
N LYS A 4 -39.41 63.55 9.73
CA LYS A 4 -38.22 62.65 9.96
C LYS A 4 -38.28 61.98 11.37
N LEU A 5 -37.61 60.83 11.51
CA LEU A 5 -36.96 60.24 12.71
C LEU A 5 -37.78 59.53 13.84
N LEU A 6 -37.30 58.31 14.14
CA LEU A 6 -37.22 57.57 15.42
C LEU A 6 -38.46 57.31 16.30
N CYS A 7 -38.65 56.02 16.62
CA CYS A 7 -38.06 55.48 17.87
C CYS A 7 -37.58 54.03 17.64
N ALA A 8 -36.75 53.48 18.55
CA ALA A 8 -36.14 52.15 18.41
C ALA A 8 -36.63 51.18 19.51
N ALA A 9 -36.57 49.88 19.23
CA ALA A 9 -36.81 48.81 20.19
C ALA A 9 -35.74 47.73 20.02
N SER A 10 -35.11 47.31 21.12
CA SER A 10 -33.98 46.39 21.11
C SER A 10 -34.42 44.94 20.95
N PHE A 11 -33.69 44.15 20.15
CA PHE A 11 -33.71 42.69 20.22
C PHE A 11 -32.44 42.20 20.88
N VAL A 12 -32.58 41.36 21.92
CA VAL A 12 -31.47 40.58 22.48
C VAL A 12 -31.35 39.31 21.66
N ILE A 13 -30.29 39.21 20.87
CA ILE A 13 -29.92 37.95 20.22
C ILE A 13 -29.04 37.19 21.22
N VAL A 14 -29.54 36.05 21.70
CA VAL A 14 -28.70 35.07 22.39
C VAL A 14 -27.89 34.34 21.33
N LEU A 15 -26.58 34.58 21.27
CA LEU A 15 -25.68 33.70 20.52
C LEU A 15 -25.61 32.36 21.27
N ALA A 16 -26.38 31.38 20.81
CA ALA A 16 -26.03 29.99 21.00
C ALA A 16 -24.82 29.71 20.09
N ALA A 17 -23.64 29.58 20.68
CA ALA A 17 -22.47 29.09 19.95
C ALA A 17 -22.68 27.61 19.64
N THR A 18 -23.16 27.31 18.43
CA THR A 18 -23.18 25.95 17.91
C THR A 18 -21.74 25.53 17.65
N LEU A 19 -21.25 24.53 18.40
CA LEU A 19 -20.05 23.78 18.03
C LEU A 19 -20.31 23.14 16.66
N SER A 20 -19.68 23.68 15.62
CA SER A 20 -19.63 23.03 14.31
C SER A 20 -18.61 21.89 14.38
N SER A 21 -19.07 20.71 14.80
CA SER A 21 -18.35 19.46 14.56
C SER A 21 -18.06 19.34 13.06
N VAL A 22 -16.80 19.10 12.70
CA VAL A 22 -16.41 18.85 11.31
C VAL A 22 -16.91 17.45 10.94
N ILE A 23 -18.09 17.38 10.34
CA ILE A 23 -18.61 16.12 9.78
C ILE A 23 -17.81 15.84 8.51
N MET A 24 -17.04 14.75 8.53
CA MET A 24 -16.40 14.23 7.33
C MET A 24 -17.49 13.64 6.41
N GLU A 25 -17.62 14.14 5.17
CA GLU A 25 -18.65 13.59 4.28
C GLU A 25 -18.26 12.18 3.77
N PRO A 26 -19.15 11.18 3.90
CA PRO A 26 -18.86 9.81 3.53
C PRO A 26 -18.85 9.62 2.01
N GLY A 27 -17.66 9.41 1.43
CA GLY A 27 -17.51 9.03 0.00
C GLY A 27 -16.44 9.77 -0.81
N ASP A 28 -15.64 10.65 -0.19
CA ASP A 28 -14.40 11.21 -0.78
C ASP A 28 -13.13 11.03 0.12
N TYR A 29 -13.18 10.17 1.17
CA TYR A 29 -12.03 9.69 1.98
C TYR A 29 -11.93 8.15 1.98
N GLY A 30 -10.73 7.52 2.05
CA GLY A 30 -10.30 6.32 1.26
C GLY A 30 -9.44 5.17 1.88
N ARG A 31 -9.19 4.05 1.22
CA ARG A 31 -8.85 2.67 1.66
C ARG A 31 -7.45 2.20 2.31
N ILE A 32 -7.14 2.31 3.65
CA ILE A 32 -5.92 1.90 4.53
C ILE A 32 -5.37 0.40 4.49
N ALA A 33 -4.87 -0.30 5.56
CA ALA A 33 -4.75 -1.82 5.76
C ALA A 33 -3.60 -2.30 6.71
N PHE A 34 -3.75 -3.34 7.61
CA PHE A 34 -2.72 -3.85 8.59
C PHE A 34 -2.94 -5.29 9.34
N ILE A 35 -2.86 -5.57 10.71
CA ILE A 35 -2.58 -6.95 11.39
C ILE A 35 -3.36 -7.44 12.74
N SER A 36 -3.01 -8.51 13.57
CA SER A 36 -3.21 -8.80 15.07
C SER A 36 -3.50 -10.25 15.67
N ASP A 37 -3.10 -10.59 16.94
CA ASP A 37 -3.04 -11.90 17.73
C ASP A 37 -4.21 -12.69 18.47
N ARG A 38 -5.52 -12.43 18.35
CA ARG A 38 -6.64 -13.11 19.15
C ARG A 38 -6.71 -14.55 18.69
N ASP A 39 -6.51 -14.65 17.39
CA ASP A 39 -6.51 -15.84 16.62
C ASP A 39 -5.18 -16.63 16.90
N GLY A 40 -4.06 -15.98 17.33
CA GLY A 40 -2.77 -16.54 17.79
C GLY A 40 -1.48 -16.55 16.89
N LYS A 41 -1.51 -16.22 15.59
CA LYS A 41 -0.42 -16.22 14.57
C LYS A 41 -0.79 -15.47 13.22
N LYS A 42 0.08 -14.88 12.41
CA LYS A 42 0.37 -13.44 12.36
C LYS A 42 -0.48 -12.47 11.41
N GLN A 43 -1.66 -12.81 10.89
CA GLN A 43 -2.51 -12.37 9.73
C GLN A 43 -2.57 -10.92 9.18
N ILE A 44 -3.12 -10.82 7.97
CA ILE A 44 -3.27 -9.72 7.02
C ILE A 44 -4.63 -9.13 7.13
N PHE A 45 -4.73 -7.82 6.96
CA PHE A 45 -6.02 -7.18 7.07
C PHE A 45 -6.29 -5.84 6.36
N VAL A 46 -7.32 -5.80 5.52
CA VAL A 46 -7.74 -4.63 4.73
C VAL A 46 -9.17 -4.27 5.10
N MET A 47 -9.43 -3.02 5.51
CA MET A 47 -10.71 -2.33 5.86
C MET A 47 -11.29 -1.39 4.74
N ASP A 48 -12.14 -0.41 5.07
CA ASP A 48 -12.85 0.59 4.23
C ASP A 48 -13.11 1.81 5.21
N ALA A 49 -13.99 2.80 5.00
CA ALA A 49 -13.84 4.23 5.44
C ALA A 49 -13.51 4.84 6.84
N ASP A 50 -13.13 4.12 7.91
CA ASP A 50 -12.39 4.65 9.10
C ASP A 50 -12.41 3.70 10.31
N GLY A 51 -13.52 2.98 10.48
CA GLY A 51 -13.85 2.22 11.69
C GLY A 51 -14.75 0.97 11.43
N SER A 52 -15.18 0.72 10.18
CA SER A 52 -16.56 0.46 9.72
C SER A 52 -17.05 -0.59 8.63
N ASN A 53 -16.89 -1.92 8.72
CA ASN A 53 -17.38 -3.09 7.85
C ASN A 53 -16.59 -4.38 8.19
N VAL A 54 -15.60 -4.32 9.09
CA VAL A 54 -14.48 -5.24 9.36
C VAL A 54 -14.63 -6.67 8.75
N ILE A 55 -14.42 -6.94 7.41
CA ILE A 55 -14.49 -8.25 6.60
C ILE A 55 -13.12 -8.83 5.97
N ASN A 56 -12.53 -10.00 6.43
CA ASN A 56 -11.48 -11.15 6.18
C ASN A 56 -10.71 -11.81 4.87
N CYS A 57 -9.82 -12.88 4.99
CA CYS A 57 -8.48 -13.17 4.27
C CYS A 57 -7.95 -14.57 3.66
N SER A 58 -6.83 -15.25 4.12
CA SER A 58 -5.90 -16.12 3.30
C SER A 58 -5.30 -17.51 3.79
N ASN A 59 -5.64 -18.16 4.94
CA ASN A 59 -6.37 -19.47 5.07
C ASN A 59 -5.91 -20.93 5.61
N ASN A 60 -4.83 -21.35 6.34
CA ASN A 60 -4.64 -22.76 6.97
C ASN A 60 -4.00 -23.11 8.42
N PHE A 61 -2.71 -22.89 8.83
CA PHE A 61 -1.96 -23.31 10.07
C PHE A 61 -0.97 -22.39 10.95
N PHE A 62 0.10 -21.66 10.48
CA PHE A 62 1.27 -21.13 11.33
C PHE A 62 1.61 -19.58 11.42
N GLU A 63 2.85 -19.00 11.40
CA GLU A 63 3.26 -17.56 11.78
C GLU A 63 4.33 -16.76 10.94
N ASP A 64 4.06 -15.48 10.52
CA ASP A 64 4.35 -14.84 9.18
C ASP A 64 4.77 -13.31 9.20
N TRP A 65 4.90 -12.54 8.06
CA TRP A 65 5.44 -11.11 8.02
C TRP A 65 4.88 -9.94 7.04
N ASN A 66 5.31 -9.41 5.85
CA ASN A 66 5.12 -7.92 5.44
C ASN A 66 4.22 -7.32 4.16
N PRO A 67 3.78 -5.98 3.94
CA PRO A 67 2.72 -5.30 2.97
C PRO A 67 3.02 -4.31 1.73
N ALA A 68 2.15 -4.13 0.65
CA ALA A 68 1.84 -2.91 -0.29
C ALA A 68 1.10 -2.79 -1.72
N TRP A 69 0.33 -1.69 -1.96
CA TRP A 69 -0.81 -1.48 -2.92
C TRP A 69 -0.59 -0.70 -4.22
N ALA A 70 -1.43 -1.03 -5.21
CA ALA A 70 -1.51 -0.29 -6.47
C ALA A 70 -2.19 1.06 -6.51
N PRO A 71 -2.21 1.60 -7.73
CA PRO A 71 -3.50 2.03 -8.35
C PRO A 71 -3.82 1.55 -9.92
N ASP A 72 -5.65 0.78 -11.07
CA ASP A 72 -6.27 0.16 -12.37
C ASP A 72 -6.41 -1.35 -12.20
N GLY A 73 -7.14 -1.65 -11.12
CA GLY A 73 -7.51 -2.96 -10.64
C GLY A 73 -6.94 -3.25 -9.26
N THR A 74 -6.11 -4.29 -9.07
CA THR A 74 -5.92 -5.40 -10.04
C THR A 74 -5.62 -6.78 -9.45
N LYS A 75 -4.63 -7.02 -8.57
CA LYS A 75 -4.29 -8.33 -7.93
C LYS A 75 -3.58 -8.09 -6.57
N ILE A 76 -2.59 -8.89 -6.08
CA ILE A 76 -1.72 -8.65 -4.86
C ILE A 76 -0.23 -9.08 -5.12
N ALA A 77 0.71 -8.87 -4.18
CA ALA A 77 2.05 -9.53 -3.98
C ALA A 77 2.37 -9.74 -2.46
N PHE A 78 3.35 -10.56 -1.94
CA PHE A 78 3.79 -10.76 -0.48
C PHE A 78 4.63 -12.03 0.04
N GLU A 79 4.56 -12.39 1.36
CA GLU A 79 4.99 -13.60 2.18
C GLU A 79 3.94 -14.71 2.72
N SER A 80 4.20 -16.06 2.89
CA SER A 80 3.32 -17.26 3.35
C SER A 80 3.73 -18.82 3.37
N GLU A 81 3.85 -19.61 4.45
CA GLU A 81 4.43 -21.00 4.48
C GLU A 81 4.15 -22.17 3.42
N ARG A 82 5.15 -22.74 2.68
CA ARG A 82 5.31 -24.00 1.86
C ARG A 82 6.50 -25.00 2.16
N ASN A 83 7.66 -25.08 1.49
CA ASN A 83 8.51 -26.32 1.46
C ASN A 83 9.95 -26.37 2.11
N GLY A 84 10.32 -25.65 3.20
CA GLY A 84 11.70 -25.74 3.76
C GLY A 84 12.27 -24.64 4.70
N ASN A 85 13.10 -23.71 4.20
CA ASN A 85 13.12 -22.28 4.61
C ASN A 85 12.43 -21.43 3.49
N LYS A 86 11.77 -20.28 3.79
CA LYS A 86 10.52 -19.64 3.21
C LYS A 86 10.28 -19.35 1.61
N ASP A 87 9.17 -18.80 1.00
CA ASP A 87 8.76 -19.05 -0.47
C ASP A 87 7.76 -18.04 -1.21
N ILE A 88 6.91 -18.34 -2.26
CA ILE A 88 6.01 -17.38 -3.05
C ILE A 88 4.53 -17.94 -3.37
N TYR A 89 3.35 -17.26 -3.54
CA TYR A 89 1.99 -17.70 -4.19
C TYR A 89 1.31 -16.50 -5.01
N THR A 90 -0.01 -16.14 -4.96
CA THR A 90 -0.86 -15.01 -5.60
C THR A 90 -2.17 -15.35 -6.33
N MET A 91 -3.35 -15.00 -5.74
CA MET A 91 -4.81 -14.80 -6.12
C MET A 91 -5.19 -13.44 -6.90
N ASN A 92 -6.17 -12.59 -6.48
CA ASN A 92 -6.58 -11.17 -6.85
C ASN A 92 -6.96 -10.04 -5.71
N ALA A 93 -8.20 -9.87 -5.12
CA ALA A 93 -8.80 -9.01 -3.99
C ALA A 93 -9.72 -9.52 -2.75
N ASP A 94 -10.76 -10.36 -2.87
CA ASP A 94 -11.67 -11.10 -1.91
C ASP A 94 -11.46 -12.63 -1.64
N GLY A 95 -10.52 -13.26 -2.36
CA GLY A 95 -10.40 -14.70 -2.63
C GLY A 95 -9.45 -15.15 -3.79
N SER A 96 -9.94 -15.14 -5.04
CA SER A 96 -9.72 -16.01 -6.26
C SER A 96 -8.45 -16.34 -7.14
N ASN A 97 -8.57 -17.56 -7.80
CA ASN A 97 -8.18 -18.09 -9.19
C ASN A 97 -7.01 -19.16 -9.61
N VAL A 98 -6.47 -20.11 -8.78
CA VAL A 98 -5.25 -21.07 -8.84
C VAL A 98 -3.97 -20.84 -9.76
N GLN A 99 -2.67 -20.67 -9.29
CA GLN A 99 -1.40 -20.86 -10.16
C GLN A 99 0.11 -20.51 -9.73
N ARG A 100 1.22 -21.29 -9.95
CA ARG A 100 2.65 -20.94 -9.51
C ARG A 100 3.75 -20.29 -10.54
N ILE A 101 4.94 -19.65 -10.12
CA ILE A 101 6.17 -18.95 -10.82
C ILE A 101 7.74 -19.12 -10.42
N THR A 102 8.32 -18.55 -9.33
CA THR A 102 9.76 -18.37 -8.83
C THR A 102 10.53 -19.63 -8.33
N THR A 103 11.88 -19.62 -8.06
CA THR A 103 12.81 -20.75 -8.44
C THR A 103 13.93 -21.40 -7.55
N THR A 104 14.48 -20.90 -6.43
CA THR A 104 15.79 -21.39 -5.84
C THR A 104 15.90 -21.25 -4.27
N SER A 105 17.05 -21.38 -3.56
CA SER A 105 17.14 -21.93 -2.15
C SER A 105 18.01 -21.29 -1.00
N GLY A 106 17.81 -20.05 -0.54
CA GLY A 106 18.33 -19.53 0.74
C GLY A 106 17.49 -18.35 1.26
N ASP A 107 17.43 -18.04 2.57
CA ASP A 107 16.56 -17.18 3.47
C ASP A 107 15.66 -15.90 3.11
N ASP A 108 14.82 -15.92 2.06
CA ASP A 108 13.83 -15.00 1.35
C ASP A 108 13.03 -13.73 1.81
N ALA A 109 13.39 -12.78 2.69
CA ALA A 109 12.56 -11.56 3.10
C ALA A 109 11.65 -10.64 2.09
N GLU A 110 11.60 -9.28 2.10
CA GLU A 110 10.44 -8.41 1.65
C GLU A 110 10.03 -7.86 0.17
N PRO A 111 8.86 -8.15 -0.48
CA PRO A 111 8.06 -7.51 -1.63
C PRO A 111 8.13 -6.15 -2.56
N ALA A 112 7.06 -5.73 -3.37
CA ALA A 112 6.43 -4.37 -3.90
C ALA A 112 6.52 -3.33 -5.20
N TRP A 113 5.48 -3.04 -6.06
CA TRP A 113 5.40 -2.63 -7.54
C TRP A 113 5.32 -1.20 -8.22
N SER A 114 5.55 -1.17 -9.56
CA SER A 114 5.16 -0.31 -10.77
C SER A 114 4.50 1.14 -10.75
N PRO A 115 4.45 1.93 -11.87
CA PRO A 115 3.74 3.23 -12.14
C PRO A 115 2.99 3.33 -13.48
N ASP A 116 3.72 3.36 -14.60
CA ASP A 116 3.34 2.78 -15.88
C ASP A 116 2.99 1.31 -15.75
N GLY A 117 2.69 0.79 -14.57
CA GLY A 117 2.42 -0.60 -14.35
C GLY A 117 3.57 -1.49 -14.82
N LYS A 118 4.87 -1.05 -14.93
CA LYS A 118 5.95 -1.82 -15.60
C LYS A 118 7.29 -2.35 -14.95
N ARG A 119 7.65 -2.32 -13.63
CA ARG A 119 8.79 -3.10 -12.95
C ARG A 119 8.52 -3.55 -11.44
N ILE A 120 9.26 -4.54 -10.84
CA ILE A 120 9.30 -5.03 -9.41
C ILE A 120 10.68 -4.63 -8.89
N ALA A 121 10.78 -4.30 -7.60
CA ALA A 121 11.96 -4.55 -6.79
C ALA A 121 11.79 -5.51 -5.58
N PHE A 122 12.88 -6.15 -5.13
CA PHE A 122 13.12 -7.16 -4.04
C PHE A 122 14.56 -7.18 -3.51
N SER A 123 14.83 -7.99 -2.50
CA SER A 123 16.07 -8.70 -2.25
C SER A 123 15.94 -10.19 -2.62
N SER A 124 16.91 -10.88 -3.21
CA SER A 124 16.79 -12.25 -3.72
C SER A 124 18.02 -13.10 -3.43
N SER A 125 18.30 -13.44 -2.16
CA SER A 125 19.50 -14.12 -1.77
C SER A 125 19.78 -15.39 -2.50
N ARG A 126 20.77 -15.30 -3.38
CA ARG A 126 21.27 -16.31 -4.28
C ARG A 126 22.81 -16.61 -4.35
N ASN A 127 23.71 -15.95 -3.59
CA ASN A 127 25.19 -16.15 -3.68
C ASN A 127 26.12 -16.15 -2.40
N GLY A 128 25.77 -15.66 -1.19
CA GLY A 128 26.76 -15.38 -0.11
C GLY A 128 26.27 -14.47 1.04
N ASN A 129 26.42 -13.14 0.88
CA ASN A 129 25.48 -12.13 1.39
C ASN A 129 25.72 -10.75 0.76
N ALA A 130 24.74 -9.95 0.35
CA ALA A 130 23.48 -10.17 -0.40
C ALA A 130 23.16 -9.52 -1.85
N GLU A 131 22.33 -8.47 -2.11
CA GLU A 131 22.08 -7.53 -3.27
C GLU A 131 20.70 -7.43 -4.02
N ILE A 132 20.53 -7.04 -5.33
CA ILE A 132 19.38 -6.21 -5.91
C ILE A 132 18.94 -6.25 -7.44
N PHE A 133 18.60 -7.32 -8.18
CA PHE A 133 18.09 -7.47 -9.62
C PHE A 133 16.97 -6.48 -10.30
N VAL A 134 15.89 -6.91 -11.07
CA VAL A 134 14.64 -6.36 -11.80
C VAL A 134 14.06 -7.29 -12.97
N MET A 135 13.18 -8.30 -12.77
CA MET A 135 12.22 -9.08 -13.68
C MET A 135 11.49 -8.43 -14.90
N SER A 136 10.52 -9.13 -15.49
CA SER A 136 9.56 -8.88 -16.60
C SER A 136 8.45 -9.90 -16.37
N ILE A 137 7.27 -9.85 -16.97
CA ILE A 137 6.11 -9.71 -16.08
C ILE A 137 5.32 -10.96 -15.79
N ASP A 138 5.16 -11.82 -16.78
CA ASP A 138 5.25 -13.25 -16.52
C ASP A 138 6.22 -13.53 -15.37
N GLY A 139 7.42 -13.05 -15.59
CA GLY A 139 8.64 -13.39 -14.95
C GLY A 139 9.54 -13.89 -16.07
N SER A 140 10.61 -13.19 -16.44
CA SER A 140 11.54 -13.68 -17.48
C SER A 140 12.93 -13.00 -17.51
N ASN A 141 14.11 -13.69 -17.42
CA ASN A 141 15.57 -13.29 -17.60
C ASN A 141 16.71 -12.92 -16.48
N GLN A 142 16.63 -13.17 -15.14
CA GLN A 142 17.51 -12.78 -13.95
C GLN A 142 18.90 -12.02 -14.15
N ILE A 143 19.03 -10.67 -13.93
CA ILE A 143 20.23 -9.74 -14.08
C ILE A 143 20.70 -8.96 -12.82
N ASP A 144 21.98 -8.50 -12.79
CA ASP A 144 22.84 -8.16 -11.63
C ASP A 144 23.65 -6.77 -11.72
N ILE A 145 23.53 -5.71 -10.85
CA ILE A 145 24.15 -4.29 -10.88
C ILE A 145 24.54 -3.43 -9.60
N THR A 146 24.23 -3.63 -8.30
CA THR A 146 24.51 -2.56 -7.26
C THR A 146 25.91 -2.52 -6.60
N LYS A 147 26.48 -3.71 -6.40
CA LYS A 147 27.81 -4.28 -6.14
C LYS A 147 28.74 -3.74 -5.05
N ASN A 148 28.70 -4.41 -3.88
CA ASN A 148 29.59 -4.33 -2.70
C ASN A 148 29.37 -5.60 -1.79
N PRO A 149 30.03 -5.77 -0.61
CA PRO A 149 29.95 -6.94 0.29
C PRO A 149 29.28 -6.75 1.70
N ALA A 150 28.17 -6.03 1.88
CA ALA A 150 27.65 -5.57 3.19
C ALA A 150 26.31 -6.23 3.70
N SER A 151 25.76 -5.83 4.86
CA SER A 151 24.50 -6.33 5.48
C SER A 151 23.39 -5.29 5.78
N ASP A 152 22.23 -5.38 5.15
CA ASP A 152 22.02 -4.28 4.23
C ASP A 152 20.53 -4.05 3.88
N TRP A 153 19.59 -3.81 4.81
CA TRP A 153 18.11 -4.04 4.62
C TRP A 153 17.18 -2.85 4.16
N HIS A 154 15.93 -3.16 3.75
CA HIS A 154 14.65 -2.37 3.79
C HIS A 154 14.05 -1.33 2.68
N PRO A 155 14.04 -1.59 1.32
CA PRO A 155 13.48 -1.01 0.02
C PRO A 155 12.11 -0.35 -0.38
N ALA A 156 11.95 0.84 -1.06
CA ALA A 156 10.78 1.13 -1.98
C ALA A 156 10.53 2.35 -2.90
N TRP A 157 10.28 1.98 -4.19
CA TRP A 157 9.45 2.50 -5.30
C TRP A 157 8.69 3.85 -5.20
N SER A 158 7.80 4.12 -6.15
CA SER A 158 7.61 5.36 -6.93
C SER A 158 6.05 5.77 -7.31
N PRO A 159 5.42 6.94 -7.86
CA PRO A 159 4.56 7.10 -9.17
C PRO A 159 4.16 8.59 -10.01
N ASP A 160 4.90 9.68 -11.93
CA ASP A 160 6.01 10.00 -12.97
C ASP A 160 7.53 9.88 -12.70
N GLY A 161 8.17 8.92 -13.37
CA GLY A 161 9.61 8.71 -13.37
C GLY A 161 10.01 7.50 -12.51
N SER A 162 10.79 7.60 -11.42
CA SER A 162 11.74 8.67 -11.04
C SER A 162 12.85 8.21 -10.07
N ARG A 163 12.67 7.97 -8.74
CA ARG A 163 13.87 7.89 -7.84
C ARG A 163 13.78 7.05 -6.57
N ILE A 164 14.96 6.68 -6.03
CA ILE A 164 15.26 5.60 -5.08
C ILE A 164 15.43 6.09 -3.63
N ALA A 165 15.08 5.28 -2.64
CA ALA A 165 14.89 5.69 -1.25
C ALA A 165 15.68 4.76 -0.33
N PHE A 166 17.01 4.66 -0.54
CA PHE A 166 17.80 3.43 -0.41
C PHE A 166 18.90 3.38 0.69
N VAL A 167 19.73 2.32 0.86
CA VAL A 167 20.88 2.24 1.78
C VAL A 167 22.14 1.34 1.42
N SER A 168 22.98 0.81 2.36
CA SER A 168 24.04 -0.28 2.43
C SER A 168 25.03 -0.32 3.66
N ASP A 169 24.90 -1.08 4.77
CA ASP A 169 25.74 -1.15 6.04
C ASP A 169 27.27 -1.08 6.00
N ARG A 170 27.82 -1.02 4.80
CA ARG A 170 29.16 -0.56 4.41
C ARG A 170 29.78 0.57 5.27
N ASP A 171 29.00 1.42 5.94
CA ASP A 171 29.50 2.50 6.80
C ASP A 171 29.41 2.22 8.34
N GLY A 172 28.77 1.13 8.81
CA GLY A 172 28.97 0.53 10.15
C GLY A 172 27.82 0.52 11.19
N ASN A 173 26.66 1.06 10.87
CA ASN A 173 25.41 1.19 11.67
C ASN A 173 24.40 1.83 10.71
N LEU A 174 23.12 1.46 10.66
CA LEU A 174 22.27 1.76 9.49
C LEU A 174 22.33 3.32 9.08
N GLU A 175 22.97 3.69 7.91
CA GLU A 175 23.27 5.07 7.31
C GLU A 175 22.43 5.42 6.00
N ILE A 176 22.76 6.19 4.90
CA ILE A 176 21.83 6.69 3.75
C ILE A 176 22.28 7.49 2.43
N TYR A 177 23.52 7.56 1.92
CA TYR A 177 23.91 8.21 0.59
C TYR A 177 22.80 8.46 -0.58
N THR A 178 22.20 9.65 -0.96
CA THR A 178 21.03 9.93 -1.95
C THR A 178 21.07 10.39 -3.49
N MET A 179 20.41 9.71 -4.48
CA MET A 179 20.57 9.90 -5.99
C MET A 179 19.40 10.04 -7.07
N ASN A 180 19.58 9.70 -8.40
CA ASN A 180 18.66 9.78 -9.60
C ASN A 180 18.46 8.70 -10.79
N ALA A 181 18.78 7.35 -10.80
CA ALA A 181 18.62 6.27 -11.90
C ALA A 181 19.06 4.74 -11.65
N ASP A 182 19.97 3.94 -12.31
CA ASP A 182 21.26 4.11 -13.06
C ASP A 182 22.37 2.96 -13.12
N GLY A 183 23.70 3.31 -13.13
CA GLY A 183 24.93 2.48 -13.34
C GLY A 183 26.14 2.47 -12.32
N SER A 184 27.19 3.36 -12.36
CA SER A 184 28.39 3.27 -11.42
C SER A 184 29.06 4.60 -10.88
N ASN A 185 29.01 4.93 -9.55
CA ASN A 185 29.66 6.09 -8.78
C ASN A 185 29.39 6.14 -7.20
N GLN A 186 28.28 6.73 -6.64
CA GLN A 186 27.74 6.67 -5.23
C GLN A 186 28.18 7.84 -4.21
N THR A 187 27.33 8.65 -3.48
CA THR A 187 27.73 9.81 -2.55
C THR A 187 27.15 9.94 -1.08
N ASN A 188 27.97 10.27 -0.05
CA ASN A 188 27.64 10.43 1.41
C ASN A 188 27.91 11.87 1.97
N ILE A 189 27.00 12.44 2.81
CA ILE A 189 27.22 13.62 3.70
C ILE A 189 26.26 13.83 4.92
N THR A 190 24.94 13.55 4.91
CA THR A 190 24.01 13.99 6.01
C THR A 190 23.90 12.99 7.18
N ASN A 191 24.91 13.00 8.04
CA ASN A 191 25.52 11.83 8.66
C ASN A 191 25.76 12.07 10.17
N ILE A 192 25.14 11.26 11.05
CA ILE A 192 25.21 11.32 12.53
C ILE A 192 24.60 10.01 13.12
N ARG A 193 24.92 9.50 14.32
CA ARG A 193 25.11 8.04 14.62
C ARG A 193 24.02 7.19 15.37
N ALA A 194 23.23 6.33 14.71
CA ALA A 194 22.52 5.12 15.28
C ALA A 194 22.15 4.05 14.18
N TRP A 195 21.15 3.15 14.34
CA TRP A 195 20.73 2.10 13.36
C TRP A 195 19.50 2.48 12.48
N ASP A 196 18.46 1.66 12.17
CA ASP A 196 17.30 1.95 11.23
C ASP A 196 16.17 0.92 11.09
N SER A 197 15.00 1.45 10.70
CA SER A 197 14.10 0.99 9.60
C SER A 197 13.59 2.24 8.75
N GLY A 198 12.48 2.32 7.93
CA GLY A 198 11.68 3.36 7.13
C GLY A 198 11.86 4.44 5.89
N PRO A 199 12.43 4.40 4.64
CA PRO A 199 12.19 5.47 3.60
C PRO A 199 10.81 5.79 2.98
N ALA A 200 10.71 6.50 1.82
CA ALA A 200 9.63 6.50 0.79
C ALA A 200 9.84 7.65 -0.25
N TRP A 201 8.79 8.39 -0.69
CA TRP A 201 8.67 9.61 -1.55
C TRP A 201 7.13 10.05 -1.54
N SER A 202 6.57 11.01 -2.34
CA SER A 202 5.28 11.76 -2.02
C SER A 202 3.84 11.84 -2.74
N PRO A 203 3.24 13.04 -3.09
CA PRO A 203 2.44 13.32 -4.33
C PRO A 203 2.59 14.67 -5.05
N ASP A 204 3.38 15.62 -4.57
CA ASP A 204 3.29 17.04 -4.99
C ASP A 204 4.63 17.83 -5.08
N GLY A 205 5.61 17.55 -5.95
CA GLY A 205 6.87 18.34 -6.02
C GLY A 205 8.10 17.86 -5.20
N GLU A 206 8.47 18.52 -4.06
CA GLU A 206 9.54 18.28 -3.00
C GLU A 206 8.94 17.81 -1.60
N ARG A 207 9.46 16.86 -0.73
CA ARG A 207 8.64 16.04 0.30
C ARG A 207 9.09 14.79 1.23
N ILE A 208 10.36 14.54 1.68
CA ILE A 208 10.98 13.44 2.59
C ILE A 208 10.26 12.93 3.89
N ALA A 209 10.70 11.89 4.71
CA ALA A 209 10.03 11.28 5.94
C ALA A 209 10.75 10.01 6.62
N PHE A 210 10.60 9.60 7.91
CA PHE A 210 11.43 8.61 8.73
C PHE A 210 10.99 7.94 10.13
N GLU A 211 11.67 6.84 10.58
CA GLU A 211 12.41 6.56 11.85
C GLU A 211 13.91 7.05 12.00
N SER A 212 14.24 8.12 12.73
CA SER A 212 15.61 8.48 13.25
C SER A 212 16.15 8.23 14.74
N GLU A 213 16.29 7.04 15.42
CA GLU A 213 16.80 6.91 16.84
C GLU A 213 17.84 7.98 17.23
N ARG A 214 17.44 9.19 17.73
CA ARG A 214 18.21 10.35 18.27
C ARG A 214 17.88 11.06 19.65
N ASP A 215 16.69 11.07 20.29
CA ASP A 215 16.43 11.57 21.67
C ASP A 215 16.07 10.54 22.84
N GLY A 216 16.36 9.22 22.77
CA GLY A 216 15.84 8.16 23.70
C GLY A 216 15.74 6.71 23.14
N ASN A 217 14.60 6.35 22.55
CA ASN A 217 14.24 5.20 21.70
C ASN A 217 13.22 5.73 20.64
N ALA A 218 13.31 5.41 19.32
CA ALA A 218 12.76 6.01 18.05
C ALA A 218 11.87 7.41 17.92
N GLU A 219 11.03 7.90 16.92
CA GLU A 219 10.18 9.20 16.71
C GLU A 219 9.83 9.71 15.22
N ILE A 220 9.02 10.76 14.93
CA ILE A 220 8.71 11.27 13.52
C ILE A 220 8.91 12.83 13.25
N TYR A 221 10.10 13.42 12.86
CA TYR A 221 10.54 14.78 12.33
C TYR A 221 9.88 15.20 10.94
N VAL A 222 10.56 15.92 9.95
CA VAL A 222 10.11 16.63 8.69
C VAL A 222 11.14 17.48 7.76
N MET A 223 12.38 17.12 7.27
CA MET A 223 13.33 17.53 6.09
C MET A 223 13.23 18.66 5.02
N ASN A 224 14.36 19.15 4.44
CA ASN A 224 14.64 19.47 3.01
C ASN A 224 16.12 19.05 2.67
N ASN A 225 16.63 19.00 1.44
CA ASN A 225 17.69 18.01 1.09
C ASN A 225 19.15 18.20 1.63
N ASP A 226 20.05 18.92 0.94
CA ASP A 226 21.53 18.88 1.18
C ASP A 226 21.98 19.05 2.65
N GLY A 227 21.39 19.99 3.42
CA GLY A 227 21.96 20.33 4.72
C GLY A 227 21.37 21.51 5.49
N SER A 228 20.09 21.50 5.90
CA SER A 228 19.54 22.61 6.73
C SER A 228 18.52 22.42 7.95
N ASN A 229 17.36 23.10 8.01
CA ASN A 229 16.47 23.57 9.15
C ASN A 229 16.14 22.72 10.47
N VAL A 230 15.00 22.98 11.19
CA VAL A 230 14.55 22.35 12.49
C VAL A 230 13.08 22.71 12.91
N LYS A 231 12.32 21.88 13.69
CA LYS A 231 10.92 22.16 14.21
C LYS A 231 10.34 21.29 15.39
N ARG A 232 10.14 19.96 15.23
CA ARG A 232 9.47 18.89 16.08
C ARG A 232 7.84 18.92 16.18
N LEU A 233 7.04 17.79 16.12
CA LEU A 233 5.58 17.45 16.37
C LEU A 233 5.13 16.28 17.32
N THR A 234 5.45 15.01 17.02
CA THR A 234 5.07 13.77 17.76
C THR A 234 5.68 13.72 19.17
N ASP A 235 4.95 13.53 20.29
CA ASP A 235 5.44 13.82 21.67
C ASP A 235 5.18 12.92 22.95
N TYR A 236 5.17 11.57 22.95
CA TYR A 236 4.98 10.71 24.19
C TYR A 236 6.17 9.68 24.49
N ILE A 237 6.06 8.38 24.87
CA ILE A 237 7.08 7.58 25.65
C ILE A 237 7.70 6.12 25.34
N SER A 238 7.46 5.29 24.28
CA SER A 238 8.25 4.00 24.00
C SER A 238 8.21 3.49 22.51
N TYR A 239 8.68 2.28 22.08
CA TYR A 239 8.53 1.41 20.82
C TYR A 239 7.56 1.60 19.59
N ASP A 240 7.41 2.78 19.04
CA ASP A 240 6.65 3.10 17.84
C ASP A 240 7.25 2.59 16.50
N VAL A 241 6.41 2.27 15.51
CA VAL A 241 6.84 1.62 14.24
C VAL A 241 6.30 2.26 12.93
N ASP A 242 6.00 1.55 11.84
CA ASP A 242 5.40 1.89 10.50
C ASP A 242 4.51 3.10 10.05
N PRO A 243 5.12 4.17 9.54
CA PRO A 243 4.54 5.18 8.66
C PRO A 243 3.65 4.89 7.48
N VAL A 244 3.46 5.93 6.66
CA VAL A 244 3.05 5.93 5.24
C VAL A 244 2.66 7.35 4.75
N TRP A 245 1.88 7.73 3.72
CA TRP A 245 1.30 9.14 3.57
C TRP A 245 0.03 9.17 2.59
N SER A 246 -0.88 10.19 2.49
CA SER A 246 -2.31 10.06 1.97
C SER A 246 -3.06 10.86 0.81
N PRO A 247 -4.06 10.31 0.05
CA PRO A 247 -4.50 10.61 -1.34
C PRO A 247 -5.11 11.98 -1.68
N ASP A 248 -5.10 12.98 -0.79
CA ASP A 248 -5.65 14.30 -1.11
C ASP A 248 -5.14 15.41 -0.17
N GLY A 249 -6.07 16.13 0.48
CA GLY A 249 -6.07 16.11 1.93
C GLY A 249 -5.36 17.22 2.68
N LYS A 250 -5.07 17.05 3.99
CA LYS A 250 -5.56 16.10 5.05
C LYS A 250 -4.67 15.23 6.09
N LYS A 251 -3.94 14.08 5.90
CA LYS A 251 -3.91 12.85 6.83
C LYS A 251 -2.72 11.71 6.98
N ILE A 252 -1.89 11.55 8.09
CA ILE A 252 -0.91 10.55 8.77
C ILE A 252 -1.33 9.38 9.76
N ALA A 253 -1.43 8.06 9.59
CA ALA A 253 -1.63 7.23 10.84
C ALA A 253 -0.40 7.44 11.81
N PHE A 254 -0.49 7.43 13.14
CA PHE A 254 0.59 7.68 14.13
C PHE A 254 0.46 6.78 15.41
N ALA A 255 0.94 5.54 15.46
CA ALA A 255 0.64 4.49 16.47
C ALA A 255 0.82 4.41 18.02
N SER A 256 0.45 5.38 18.85
CA SER A 256 0.76 5.35 20.28
C SER A 256 0.20 4.29 21.33
N TYR A 257 0.87 3.12 21.64
CA TYR A 257 1.20 2.32 22.93
C TYR A 257 0.31 2.49 24.14
N ARG A 258 -0.88 3.00 23.97
CA ARG A 258 -1.91 3.18 24.96
C ARG A 258 -2.49 1.83 25.39
N GLU A 259 -2.23 1.44 26.63
CA GLU A 259 -3.08 0.54 27.45
C GLU A 259 -3.06 -1.03 27.40
N ASN A 260 -2.73 -1.79 26.33
CA ASN A 260 -1.98 -3.10 26.27
C ASN A 260 -1.87 -3.69 24.80
N SER A 261 -1.91 -2.79 23.76
CA SER A 261 -2.51 -2.59 22.39
C SER A 261 -1.74 -2.67 20.99
N TYR A 262 -2.00 -1.90 19.90
CA TYR A 262 -1.59 -2.10 18.46
C TYR A 262 -2.67 -1.71 17.33
N GLU A 263 -2.70 -0.61 16.49
CA GLU A 263 -3.98 -0.15 15.76
C GLU A 263 -4.27 1.15 14.78
N ILE A 264 -4.57 1.20 13.41
CA ILE A 264 -4.63 2.41 12.42
C ILE A 264 -5.53 3.58 12.81
N CYS A 265 -5.37 4.86 12.34
CA CYS A 265 -6.07 6.07 12.93
C CYS A 265 -6.29 7.45 12.14
N VAL A 266 -6.93 8.65 12.59
CA VAL A 266 -7.80 9.82 11.91
C VAL A 266 -7.39 11.16 11.12
N ILE A 267 -6.30 11.93 11.28
CA ILE A 267 -6.17 13.38 11.74
C ILE A 267 -5.76 14.48 10.69
N LEU A 268 -5.14 15.64 11.07
CA LEU A 268 -4.52 16.73 10.23
C LEU A 268 -3.00 17.10 10.62
N VAL A 269 -2.12 17.76 9.81
CA VAL A 269 -0.66 18.10 10.00
C VAL A 269 -0.33 19.60 9.64
N ASP A 270 -1.27 20.51 9.36
CA ASP A 270 -0.96 21.97 9.25
C ASP A 270 -1.16 22.87 10.54
N ASP A 271 -2.18 22.71 11.47
CA ASP A 271 -2.27 23.40 12.82
C ASP A 271 -2.15 22.67 14.25
N GLY A 272 -3.05 21.82 14.85
CA GLY A 272 -2.76 21.09 16.16
C GLY A 272 -3.87 20.39 17.06
N THR A 273 -3.95 19.03 17.20
CA THR A 273 -5.15 18.28 17.76
C THR A 273 -4.99 16.73 18.08
N GLN A 274 -5.46 16.06 19.19
CA GLN A 274 -5.60 14.53 19.31
C GLN A 274 -7.08 13.99 19.49
N GLU A 275 -7.42 12.71 19.14
CA GLU A 275 -8.72 11.93 19.25
C GLU A 275 -8.42 10.37 19.24
N LYS A 276 -9.36 9.41 19.00
CA LYS A 276 -9.23 7.91 19.10
C LYS A 276 -10.44 7.13 18.45
N LEU A 277 -10.35 6.10 17.54
CA LEU A 277 -11.58 5.42 16.93
C LEU A 277 -11.79 3.86 16.74
N THR A 278 -11.03 2.87 17.27
CA THR A 278 -11.67 1.53 17.57
C THR A 278 -11.78 1.33 19.06
N MET A 279 -11.51 0.16 19.69
CA MET A 279 -11.38 -0.07 21.17
C MET A 279 -11.59 -1.55 21.54
N ASN A 280 -11.07 -2.48 20.74
CA ASN A 280 -11.59 -3.83 20.69
C ASN A 280 -10.89 -4.86 21.63
N SER A 281 -9.71 -4.54 22.19
CA SER A 281 -8.90 -5.21 23.26
C SER A 281 -8.05 -6.48 22.94
N ARG A 282 -7.15 -6.35 21.98
CA ARG A 282 -6.94 -7.24 20.84
C ARG A 282 -5.55 -7.00 20.15
N GLY A 283 -5.31 -6.18 19.14
CA GLY A 283 -3.97 -5.82 18.58
C GLY A 283 -4.09 -5.43 17.11
N ASP A 284 -3.00 -5.07 16.41
CA ASP A 284 -3.00 -4.86 14.96
C ASP A 284 -1.63 -5.05 14.21
N LEU A 285 -0.92 -4.04 13.64
CA LEU A 285 0.32 -3.90 12.76
C LEU A 285 0.15 -3.52 11.26
N ARG A 286 0.78 -2.43 10.67
CA ARG A 286 1.06 -2.21 9.18
C ARG A 286 0.22 -1.37 8.09
N PRO A 287 -0.46 -0.22 8.34
CA PRO A 287 -1.32 0.69 7.49
C PRO A 287 -1.17 0.95 5.95
N ALA A 288 -2.20 1.43 5.21
CA ALA A 288 -2.08 1.65 3.74
C ALA A 288 -3.15 2.38 2.81
N TRP A 289 -3.43 3.71 2.75
CA TRP A 289 -4.79 4.22 2.31
C TRP A 289 -5.05 4.63 0.82
N SER A 290 -6.34 4.48 0.41
CA SER A 290 -7.01 4.53 -0.92
C SER A 290 -6.24 4.90 -2.17
N PRO A 291 -6.77 4.33 -3.24
CA PRO A 291 -6.99 5.04 -4.47
C PRO A 291 -7.76 6.36 -4.35
N ASP A 292 -9.07 6.29 -4.12
CA ASP A 292 -10.07 7.30 -4.52
C ASP A 292 -10.59 8.24 -3.44
N GLY A 293 -10.17 8.02 -2.20
CA GLY A 293 -10.97 8.55 -1.12
C GLY A 293 -12.40 7.95 -1.11
N LYS A 294 -12.69 6.65 -0.92
CA LYS A 294 -14.12 6.23 -0.73
C LYS A 294 -14.46 5.41 0.53
N ARG A 295 -13.41 4.96 1.21
CA ARG A 295 -13.20 3.79 2.07
C ARG A 295 -11.98 4.09 3.04
N ILE A 296 -11.26 3.19 3.75
CA ILE A 296 -10.10 3.21 4.76
C ILE A 296 -9.63 1.69 4.91
N ALA A 297 -8.69 1.17 5.73
CA ALA A 297 -8.25 -0.28 5.80
C ALA A 297 -7.44 -0.93 7.05
N PHE A 298 -7.82 -2.10 7.65
CA PHE A 298 -7.62 -2.56 9.07
C PHE A 298 -8.20 -3.99 9.35
N SER A 299 -8.19 -4.41 10.62
CA SER A 299 -7.78 -5.70 11.14
C SER A 299 -8.31 -6.16 12.51
N SER A 300 -7.49 -6.97 13.23
CA SER A 300 -7.50 -7.27 14.65
C SER A 300 -7.65 -8.75 15.10
N TYR A 301 -7.31 -9.02 16.37
CA TYR A 301 -7.00 -10.25 17.14
C TYR A 301 -7.43 -11.68 16.47
N SER A 302 -8.49 -12.56 16.35
CA SER A 302 -9.95 -12.98 16.50
C SER A 302 -10.23 -14.34 17.19
N ASP A 303 -9.73 -15.45 16.67
CA ASP A 303 -9.96 -16.83 17.14
C ASP A 303 -9.12 -18.00 16.49
N VAL A 304 -8.50 -17.87 15.30
CA VAL A 304 -7.79 -18.88 14.47
C VAL A 304 -6.64 -18.35 13.54
N GLY A 305 -5.38 -18.29 13.97
CA GLY A 305 -4.36 -17.54 13.20
C GLY A 305 -4.36 -16.05 13.55
N PHE A 306 -4.85 -15.13 12.73
CA PHE A 306 -5.20 -13.67 12.89
C PHE A 306 -6.39 -13.57 11.81
N GLN A 307 -6.93 -12.50 11.17
CA GLN A 307 -7.99 -12.59 10.07
C GLN A 307 -8.46 -11.23 9.38
N ILE A 308 -8.18 -10.82 8.09
CA ILE A 308 -8.54 -9.49 7.41
C ILE A 308 -9.79 -8.77 7.91
N TYR A 309 -9.92 -7.43 7.76
CA TYR A 309 -11.24 -6.81 7.98
C TYR A 309 -11.70 -5.53 7.17
N VAL A 310 -12.30 -5.62 5.94
CA VAL A 310 -13.13 -4.61 5.14
C VAL A 310 -13.86 -3.49 5.91
N MET A 311 -14.01 -2.15 5.72
CA MET A 311 -14.68 -1.18 6.70
C MET A 311 -15.24 0.31 6.46
N ASN A 312 -16.14 0.69 5.52
CA ASN A 312 -16.96 1.98 5.30
C ASN A 312 -16.84 3.28 6.21
N PRO A 313 -17.60 4.38 6.00
CA PRO A 313 -17.44 5.63 6.81
C PRO A 313 -18.18 5.68 8.17
N ASP A 314 -17.79 6.62 9.06
CA ASP A 314 -18.45 7.13 10.29
C ASP A 314 -17.85 6.67 11.66
N GLY A 315 -16.58 6.27 11.69
CA GLY A 315 -15.82 5.67 12.83
C GLY A 315 -16.29 4.26 13.23
N SER A 316 -16.95 3.52 12.32
CA SER A 316 -18.19 2.74 12.63
C SER A 316 -18.35 1.22 12.28
N SER A 317 -19.08 0.84 11.19
CA SER A 317 -19.73 -0.44 10.73
C SER A 317 -19.19 -1.96 10.75
N GLN A 318 -18.46 -2.56 11.71
CA GLN A 318 -17.74 -3.92 11.68
C GLN A 318 -18.42 -5.37 11.36
N THR A 319 -17.84 -6.34 10.55
CA THR A 319 -18.08 -7.89 10.40
C THR A 319 -17.36 -8.65 9.17
N ARG A 320 -16.90 -9.97 9.17
CA ARG A 320 -15.92 -10.91 8.37
C ARG A 320 -16.01 -11.31 6.77
N LEU A 321 -14.93 -11.29 5.88
CA LEU A 321 -14.75 -11.60 4.36
C LEU A 321 -14.35 -13.07 4.06
N THR A 322 -13.17 -13.56 4.48
CA THR A 322 -12.81 -15.01 4.49
C THR A 322 -12.68 -15.55 5.92
N ASN A 323 -11.95 -16.64 6.25
CA ASN A 323 -11.77 -17.19 7.62
C ASN A 323 -10.93 -18.50 7.72
N SER A 324 -9.60 -18.53 8.00
CA SER A 324 -8.87 -19.81 8.32
C SER A 324 -7.38 -19.66 8.83
N PRO A 325 -6.73 -20.66 9.50
CA PRO A 325 -5.56 -20.47 10.42
C PRO A 325 -4.08 -20.40 9.92
N ASP A 326 -3.74 -20.28 8.62
CA ASP A 326 -2.35 -20.09 8.07
C ASP A 326 -2.44 -18.71 7.54
N SER A 327 -1.45 -17.89 7.83
CA SER A 327 -1.71 -17.01 8.92
C SER A 327 -1.06 -15.67 8.82
N HIS A 328 -0.60 -15.24 7.65
CA HIS A 328 -0.44 -13.89 7.17
C HIS A 328 0.25 -12.83 8.11
N PHE A 329 0.35 -11.54 7.75
CA PHE A 329 0.73 -10.29 8.51
C PHE A 329 0.76 -9.20 7.36
N SER A 330 0.02 -8.06 7.28
CA SER A 330 0.26 -6.82 6.42
C SER A 330 -0.24 -6.59 4.95
N PRO A 331 -1.19 -5.69 4.67
CA PRO A 331 -1.67 -5.39 3.32
C PRO A 331 -1.96 -3.90 3.08
N THR A 332 -2.86 -3.63 2.12
CA THR A 332 -2.84 -2.42 1.25
C THR A 332 -3.87 -2.50 -0.05
N TRP A 333 -5.15 -0.57 -1.50
CA TRP A 333 -6.21 -0.46 -2.61
C TRP A 333 -5.69 -0.12 -4.04
N SER A 334 -6.14 -0.75 -5.15
CA SER A 334 -5.41 -0.72 -6.47
C SER A 334 -6.00 0.19 -7.62
N PRO A 335 -5.50 0.45 -8.87
CA PRO A 335 -5.86 2.48 -9.65
C PRO A 335 -7.29 2.82 -10.02
N ASP A 336 -8.19 1.89 -9.75
CA ASP A 336 -9.65 2.03 -9.85
C ASP A 336 -10.34 1.53 -8.57
N GLY A 337 -9.53 1.15 -7.58
CA GLY A 337 -9.91 0.57 -6.30
C GLY A 337 -10.59 -0.77 -6.47
N GLU A 338 -9.91 -1.79 -7.00
CA GLU A 338 -10.48 -3.15 -7.14
C GLU A 338 -9.66 -4.33 -6.51
N GLU A 339 -8.31 -4.49 -6.58
CA GLU A 339 -7.46 -5.72 -6.22
C GLU A 339 -7.16 -5.99 -4.66
N ILE A 340 -5.97 -6.40 -4.09
CA ILE A 340 -5.39 -6.25 -2.65
C ILE A 340 -3.77 -6.17 -2.63
N ALA A 341 -2.93 -6.15 -1.55
CA ALA A 341 -1.46 -6.52 -1.54
C ALA A 341 -0.66 -6.87 -0.19
N PHE A 342 -0.33 -8.12 0.17
CA PHE A 342 -0.85 -8.74 1.42
C PHE A 342 0.21 -9.65 2.13
N VAL A 343 -0.08 -10.87 2.70
CA VAL A 343 0.72 -12.02 3.30
C VAL A 343 -0.21 -13.29 3.51
N SER A 344 0.26 -14.51 3.78
CA SER A 344 -0.54 -15.69 4.20
C SER A 344 0.33 -16.60 5.08
N TYR A 345 -0.01 -17.86 5.35
CA TYR A 345 0.94 -19.00 5.43
C TYR A 345 0.47 -20.22 4.56
N GLU A 346 -0.63 -20.11 3.79
CA GLU A 346 -1.51 -21.18 3.30
C GLU A 346 -0.87 -22.34 2.48
N ASN A 347 -0.42 -23.43 3.15
CA ASN A 347 -0.26 -24.82 2.66
C ASN A 347 1.11 -25.53 2.85
N SER A 348 2.07 -25.09 3.70
CA SER A 348 3.09 -25.91 4.41
C SER A 348 3.99 -25.15 5.43
N GLU A 349 5.32 -24.99 5.23
CA GLU A 349 6.36 -24.57 6.22
C GLU A 349 7.19 -23.31 5.87
N ILE A 350 6.94 -22.67 4.70
CA ILE A 350 7.82 -21.66 4.05
C ILE A 350 7.29 -20.45 3.14
N ALA A 351 7.56 -19.18 3.45
CA ALA A 351 6.79 -17.94 3.21
C ALA A 351 6.45 -17.30 1.80
N GLU A 352 5.46 -17.88 1.12
CA GLU A 352 4.68 -17.50 -0.09
C GLU A 352 3.83 -16.17 -0.32
N ILE A 353 3.97 -15.36 -1.39
CA ILE A 353 2.90 -14.41 -1.90
C ILE A 353 1.45 -15.02 -1.86
N PHE A 354 0.32 -14.32 -1.78
CA PHE A 354 -1.06 -14.70 -2.18
C PHE A 354 -1.71 -13.45 -2.77
N ALA A 355 -2.96 -13.54 -3.19
CA ALA A 355 -3.80 -12.44 -3.63
C ALA A 355 -5.26 -12.67 -3.14
N LEU A 356 -6.35 -12.07 -3.68
CA LEU A 356 -7.78 -12.31 -3.26
C LEU A 356 -8.84 -12.34 -4.56
N ASP A 357 -10.09 -11.80 -4.87
CA ASP A 357 -10.80 -11.22 -6.16
C ASP A 357 -12.04 -10.18 -6.14
N ILE A 358 -12.21 -9.32 -5.10
CA ILE A 358 -13.13 -8.20 -4.73
C ILE A 358 -14.57 -8.46 -4.31
N ASP A 359 -15.47 -8.31 -5.26
CA ASP A 359 -16.90 -8.31 -4.98
C ASP A 359 -17.42 -9.78 -4.97
N ARG A 360 -16.55 -10.83 -4.86
CA ARG A 360 -16.70 -12.18 -5.47
C ARG A 360 -16.31 -13.47 -4.64
N GLY A 361 -15.07 -14.03 -4.69
CA GLY A 361 -14.54 -15.13 -3.81
C GLY A 361 -14.17 -16.53 -4.39
N THR A 362 -12.87 -16.89 -4.51
CA THR A 362 -12.27 -18.29 -4.53
C THR A 362 -10.79 -18.31 -4.00
N ILE A 363 -9.77 -18.96 -4.63
CA ILE A 363 -8.30 -18.86 -4.30
C ILE A 363 -7.29 -19.03 -5.51
N ARG A 364 -6.16 -18.25 -5.65
CA ARG A 364 -4.96 -18.37 -6.59
C ARG A 364 -3.58 -18.41 -5.93
N ASN A 365 -2.48 -18.42 -6.71
CA ASN A 365 -1.24 -19.08 -6.28
C ASN A 365 0.13 -18.65 -6.94
N ILE A 366 0.29 -17.45 -7.58
CA ILE A 366 1.31 -16.97 -8.61
C ILE A 366 2.63 -17.67 -8.92
N SER A 367 3.34 -18.35 -8.02
CA SER A 367 4.72 -18.15 -7.50
C SER A 367 5.95 -19.08 -7.42
N HIS A 368 5.81 -20.39 -7.50
CA HIS A 368 6.76 -21.50 -7.38
C HIS A 368 7.86 -21.62 -6.33
N ASN A 369 8.28 -20.64 -5.49
CA ASN A 369 9.62 -20.69 -4.88
C ASN A 369 10.03 -22.05 -4.23
N PRO A 370 11.31 -22.43 -4.42
CA PRO A 370 12.05 -23.37 -3.55
C PRO A 370 13.09 -22.85 -2.50
N GLY A 371 12.90 -21.72 -1.80
CA GLY A 371 13.34 -21.58 -0.39
C GLY A 371 14.10 -20.35 0.20
N GLY A 372 13.58 -19.77 1.32
CA GLY A 372 14.07 -18.87 2.42
C GLY A 372 13.06 -17.78 2.99
N PRO A 373 13.12 -17.05 4.15
CA PRO A 373 12.54 -15.66 4.40
C PRO A 373 11.03 -15.20 4.15
N ASP A 374 10.70 -14.06 3.47
CA ASP A 374 9.37 -13.45 3.11
C ASP A 374 9.13 -11.90 3.46
N GLY A 375 8.32 -11.07 2.74
CA GLY A 375 7.77 -9.73 3.21
C GLY A 375 6.95 -8.69 2.34
N ASP A 376 7.30 -7.36 2.29
CA ASP A 376 6.49 -6.11 1.99
C ASP A 376 6.19 -5.69 0.54
N PRO A 377 4.93 -5.68 0.03
CA PRO A 377 4.53 -5.12 -1.30
C PRO A 377 4.46 -3.57 -1.56
N ALA A 378 3.86 -3.11 -2.73
CA ALA A 378 3.41 -1.75 -3.28
C ALA A 378 2.85 -1.88 -4.71
N TRP A 379 2.21 -0.88 -5.35
CA TRP A 379 1.95 -0.82 -6.80
C TRP A 379 1.79 0.61 -7.47
N SER A 380 0.90 0.78 -8.49
CA SER A 380 1.27 1.29 -9.81
C SER A 380 0.24 1.87 -10.81
N PRO A 381 0.11 3.19 -11.10
CA PRO A 381 -0.92 3.81 -11.97
C PRO A 381 -1.42 3.16 -13.30
N ASP A 382 -0.74 2.17 -13.89
CA ASP A 382 -1.20 1.33 -15.02
C ASP A 382 -1.36 -0.17 -14.67
N GLY A 383 -1.03 -0.64 -13.47
CA GLY A 383 -1.68 -1.80 -12.83
C GLY A 383 -1.28 -3.18 -13.35
N LYS A 384 -0.34 -3.26 -14.29
CA LYS A 384 -0.09 -4.50 -15.01
C LYS A 384 0.95 -5.40 -14.36
N LYS A 385 1.94 -4.87 -13.63
CA LYS A 385 3.17 -5.62 -13.30
C LYS A 385 3.79 -5.42 -11.88
N ILE A 386 4.02 -6.52 -11.16
CA ILE A 386 4.41 -6.69 -9.73
C ILE A 386 5.62 -5.88 -9.23
N ALA A 387 5.72 -5.68 -7.90
CA ALA A 387 6.81 -6.07 -7.04
C ALA A 387 6.49 -6.88 -5.82
N PHE A 388 7.51 -7.64 -5.48
CA PHE A 388 7.59 -8.73 -4.56
C PHE A 388 9.04 -9.13 -4.37
N TYR A 389 9.39 -9.93 -3.36
CA TYR A 389 10.67 -10.56 -3.10
C TYR A 389 10.61 -12.03 -2.82
N SER A 390 11.64 -12.76 -3.28
CA SER A 390 12.04 -14.01 -2.64
C SER A 390 13.59 -14.18 -2.75
N TYR A 391 14.35 -14.36 -1.66
CA TYR A 391 15.80 -14.61 -1.61
C TYR A 391 16.28 -15.69 -2.65
N ARG A 392 16.18 -16.98 -2.36
CA ARG A 392 16.43 -18.09 -3.29
C ARG A 392 17.89 -18.41 -3.80
N ASP A 393 18.83 -18.85 -2.92
CA ASP A 393 20.20 -19.48 -3.04
C ASP A 393 21.40 -18.91 -2.15
N GLY A 394 21.38 -17.73 -1.47
CA GLY A 394 22.46 -17.22 -0.56
C GLY A 394 22.83 -15.69 -0.42
N ALA A 395 22.63 -14.79 -1.39
CA ALA A 395 22.96 -13.32 -1.47
C ALA A 395 22.11 -12.49 -2.50
N GLN A 396 21.34 -11.47 -2.08
CA GLN A 396 20.20 -10.78 -2.75
C GLN A 396 20.15 -10.39 -4.28
N GLY A 397 18.98 -10.32 -4.98
CA GLY A 397 18.23 -9.06 -5.29
C GLY A 397 16.74 -8.82 -5.76
N ILE A 398 16.47 -7.76 -6.52
CA ILE A 398 15.18 -7.17 -7.00
C ILE A 398 14.60 -7.89 -8.22
N PHE A 399 13.32 -8.11 -8.51
CA PHE A 399 12.97 -8.75 -9.81
C PHE A 399 11.48 -8.56 -10.30
N LEU A 400 11.02 -7.80 -11.37
CA LEU A 400 9.66 -7.45 -12.04
C LEU A 400 8.58 -8.55 -12.47
N VAL A 401 7.30 -8.61 -11.97
CA VAL A 401 6.30 -9.69 -12.27
C VAL A 401 4.92 -9.16 -12.71
N ASN A 402 3.82 -9.90 -12.65
CA ASN A 402 2.54 -9.62 -13.34
C ASN A 402 1.38 -9.58 -12.35
N SER A 403 0.35 -8.79 -12.64
CA SER A 403 -0.95 -9.00 -12.00
C SER A 403 -1.41 -10.47 -12.15
N CYS A 404 -1.09 -11.12 -13.29
CA CYS A 404 -1.47 -12.49 -13.65
C CYS A 404 -0.42 -13.68 -13.65
N GLY A 405 0.87 -13.52 -13.30
CA GLY A 405 1.90 -14.61 -13.22
C GLY A 405 2.71 -15.04 -14.49
N GLY A 406 3.75 -15.91 -14.32
CA GLY A 406 4.81 -16.47 -15.26
C GLY A 406 6.21 -17.07 -14.73
N ALA A 407 7.41 -16.40 -14.74
CA ALA A 407 8.79 -16.86 -14.24
C ALA A 407 9.84 -15.79 -13.64
N ILE A 408 11.03 -15.36 -14.21
CA ILE A 408 11.95 -14.24 -13.65
C ILE A 408 13.09 -13.45 -14.51
N ILE A 409 13.15 -12.08 -14.87
CA ILE A 409 14.34 -11.11 -15.27
C ILE A 409 15.14 -10.64 -14.01
N GLY A 410 16.12 -9.72 -14.11
CA GLY A 410 16.71 -8.91 -13.04
C GLY A 410 17.26 -7.55 -13.58
N LEU A 411 18.09 -6.81 -12.85
CA LEU A 411 18.92 -5.64 -13.22
C LEU A 411 20.05 -5.46 -12.21
N THR A 412 19.82 -5.00 -10.97
CA THR A 412 20.83 -4.68 -9.92
C THR A 412 21.32 -5.93 -9.08
N GLY A 413 22.23 -5.96 -8.08
CA GLY A 413 23.34 -7.01 -8.02
C GLY A 413 23.35 -8.24 -7.05
N ASN A 414 24.55 -8.67 -6.56
CA ASN A 414 24.88 -9.99 -5.93
C ASN A 414 25.64 -10.12 -4.53
N ASP A 415 26.04 -9.09 -3.72
CA ASP A 415 26.50 -9.20 -2.28
C ASP A 415 26.13 -8.05 -1.18
N MET A 416 24.85 -7.58 -0.95
CA MET A 416 24.24 -6.79 0.20
C MET A 416 22.79 -7.20 0.80
N PHE A 417 22.43 -7.49 2.09
CA PHE A 417 21.05 -8.01 2.58
C PHE A 417 19.77 -7.06 2.70
N ASP A 418 18.77 -6.95 1.77
CA ASP A 418 18.31 -5.67 1.10
C ASP A 418 16.84 -5.58 0.47
N THR A 419 15.76 -5.40 1.24
CA THR A 419 14.29 -5.84 1.16
C THR A 419 13.01 -4.84 1.03
N GLU A 420 11.91 -4.79 0.18
CA GLU A 420 10.54 -4.01 0.33
C GLU A 420 9.63 -3.24 -0.79
N PRO A 421 9.91 -2.94 -2.11
CA PRO A 421 9.47 -1.70 -2.94
C PRO A 421 8.09 -0.86 -3.26
N ALA A 422 7.79 -0.31 -4.50
CA ALA A 422 6.66 0.58 -5.11
C ALA A 422 6.90 1.01 -6.63
N TRP A 423 6.38 2.11 -7.30
CA TRP A 423 7.00 2.77 -8.57
C TRP A 423 6.42 4.02 -9.32
N SER A 424 7.35 4.85 -9.88
CA SER A 424 7.56 6.19 -10.53
C SER A 424 6.66 6.79 -11.59
N PRO A 425 5.83 7.79 -11.27
CA PRO A 425 3.83 7.71 -12.04
C PRO A 425 3.63 7.49 -13.53
N ASP A 426 4.72 7.43 -14.29
CA ASP A 426 4.71 7.40 -15.75
C ASP A 426 5.73 6.43 -16.36
N GLY A 427 6.57 5.73 -15.57
CA GLY A 427 7.30 4.57 -16.09
C GLY A 427 8.80 4.65 -16.30
N LYS A 428 9.52 5.62 -15.75
CA LYS A 428 10.96 5.73 -16.05
C LYS A 428 11.91 4.94 -15.12
N LYS A 429 11.77 4.96 -13.78
CA LYS A 429 12.88 4.81 -12.80
C LYS A 429 12.44 4.41 -11.34
N ILE A 430 13.36 3.83 -10.55
CA ILE A 430 13.19 3.04 -9.28
C ILE A 430 13.13 3.79 -7.97
N ALA A 431 12.70 3.13 -6.87
CA ALA A 431 13.03 3.18 -5.42
C ALA A 431 13.13 1.78 -4.77
N PHE A 432 14.00 1.69 -3.78
CA PHE A 432 14.47 0.54 -3.00
C PHE A 432 15.40 1.07 -1.87
N THR A 433 16.17 0.24 -1.13
CA THR A 433 16.84 0.46 0.20
C THR A 433 17.73 -0.69 0.62
N ARG A 434 18.53 -0.49 1.70
CA ARG A 434 19.63 -1.37 2.20
C ARG A 434 20.49 -1.10 3.55
N GLY A 435 20.13 -0.63 4.76
CA GLY A 435 21.16 -0.29 5.84
C GLY A 435 21.95 1.08 5.79
N ASN A 436 23.11 1.29 5.10
CA ASN A 436 23.89 2.59 4.84
C ASN A 436 24.12 3.20 3.38
N GLY A 437 23.26 4.04 2.74
CA GLY A 437 23.44 4.35 1.30
C GLY A 437 22.50 4.87 0.14
N ILE A 438 21.25 5.36 0.19
CA ILE A 438 20.36 5.71 -0.99
C ILE A 438 20.88 5.60 -2.49
N TYR A 439 21.32 4.43 -3.01
CA TYR A 439 21.96 4.27 -4.36
C TYR A 439 21.01 4.24 -5.63
N VAL A 440 20.08 5.20 -5.75
CA VAL A 440 19.31 5.65 -6.97
C VAL A 440 20.06 6.06 -8.26
N MET A 441 20.46 5.29 -9.25
CA MET A 441 21.56 5.71 -10.16
C MET A 441 21.62 7.06 -11.05
N ASP A 442 21.53 7.14 -12.40
CA ASP A 442 21.38 8.39 -13.20
C ASP A 442 20.32 8.35 -14.34
N ALA A 443 20.63 7.76 -15.51
CA ALA A 443 19.70 7.62 -16.64
C ALA A 443 18.91 6.30 -16.62
N ASP A 444 19.43 5.23 -17.28
CA ASP A 444 18.89 3.85 -17.33
C ASP A 444 20.01 2.77 -17.51
N GLY A 445 21.30 3.13 -17.43
CA GLY A 445 22.43 2.17 -17.35
C GLY A 445 23.85 2.74 -17.51
N SER A 446 24.25 3.80 -16.78
CA SER A 446 25.58 4.42 -16.85
C SER A 446 26.08 5.17 -15.60
N CYS A 447 25.59 6.36 -15.27
CA CYS A 447 26.40 7.38 -14.57
C CYS A 447 26.36 7.39 -13.02
N VAL A 448 25.27 6.94 -12.37
CA VAL A 448 25.06 6.93 -10.89
C VAL A 448 25.01 8.30 -10.17
N LYS A 449 24.40 8.34 -8.96
CA LYS A 449 24.68 9.40 -7.97
C LYS A 449 24.86 8.93 -6.48
N CYS A 450 25.09 9.82 -5.47
CA CYS A 450 24.24 10.06 -4.27
C CYS A 450 24.36 11.45 -3.53
N LEU A 451 23.96 11.55 -2.23
CA LEU A 451 24.09 12.62 -1.20
C LEU A 451 24.11 12.15 0.30
N ALA A 452 22.98 11.83 0.99
CA ALA A 452 22.75 11.78 2.48
C ALA A 452 23.39 10.70 3.43
N GLN A 453 22.87 10.47 4.68
CA GLN A 453 23.06 9.30 5.61
C GLN A 453 21.90 9.01 6.67
N PHE A 454 21.87 7.81 7.32
CA PHE A 454 20.85 7.07 8.18
C PHE A 454 19.47 6.74 7.48
N GLY A 455 18.93 5.48 7.37
CA GLY A 455 17.50 5.06 7.03
C GLY A 455 17.00 3.82 6.22
N SER A 456 15.98 3.00 6.63
CA SER A 456 15.44 1.85 5.78
C SER A 456 13.95 1.17 5.89
N HIS A 457 12.81 1.46 5.14
CA HIS A 457 11.45 0.78 4.78
C HIS A 457 10.31 1.71 4.06
N PRO A 458 9.86 1.64 2.75
CA PRO A 458 9.31 2.83 1.93
C PRO A 458 8.04 2.84 0.91
N ALA A 459 7.82 3.94 0.06
CA ALA A 459 6.98 4.17 -1.20
C ALA A 459 7.10 5.60 -1.97
N TRP A 460 6.12 6.31 -2.67
CA TRP A 460 6.34 7.66 -3.40
C TRP A 460 5.20 8.62 -3.91
N SER A 461 5.58 9.65 -4.74
CA SER A 461 4.81 10.80 -5.33
C SER A 461 4.19 10.76 -6.69
N PRO A 462 2.83 10.90 -6.76
CA PRO A 462 1.96 11.52 -7.79
C PRO A 462 2.21 12.95 -8.36
N ASP A 463 3.35 13.66 -8.16
CA ASP A 463 3.75 14.74 -9.11
C ASP A 463 5.23 14.84 -9.52
N GLY A 464 6.20 14.36 -8.73
CA GLY A 464 7.35 13.66 -9.33
C GLY A 464 8.81 14.10 -9.08
N GLU A 465 9.18 14.90 -8.06
CA GLU A 465 10.60 15.03 -7.62
C GLU A 465 10.79 15.20 -6.07
N LYS A 466 10.33 14.21 -5.25
CA LYS A 466 10.31 14.31 -3.77
C LYS A 466 10.40 13.01 -2.99
N ILE A 467 11.43 12.89 -2.15
CA ILE A 467 11.76 11.66 -1.42
C ILE A 467 10.94 11.49 -0.17
N VAL A 468 11.10 10.36 0.53
CA VAL A 468 10.93 9.99 1.96
C VAL A 468 12.14 9.08 2.31
N PHE A 469 12.77 9.18 3.48
CA PHE A 469 13.96 8.40 3.86
C PHE A 469 14.04 8.16 5.36
N SER A 470 13.89 6.99 6.01
CA SER A 470 14.09 6.88 7.47
C SER A 470 15.47 7.17 7.96
N SER A 471 15.86 7.15 9.26
CA SER A 471 17.24 7.57 9.61
C SER A 471 17.85 7.54 11.03
N GLN A 472 18.34 6.51 11.75
CA GLN A 472 18.61 6.68 13.21
C GLN A 472 19.40 7.88 13.88
N ARG A 473 20.73 7.99 14.04
CA ARG A 473 21.51 9.14 14.69
C ARG A 473 21.93 9.36 16.20
N ASP A 474 21.33 8.88 17.30
CA ASP A 474 21.89 8.85 18.71
C ASP A 474 20.97 8.24 19.87
N GLY A 475 19.67 7.95 19.68
CA GLY A 475 18.68 7.50 20.70
C GLY A 475 17.18 7.29 20.28
N SER A 476 16.38 8.35 20.07
CA SER A 476 14.95 8.45 19.64
C SER A 476 14.66 9.31 18.37
N SER A 477 14.48 8.66 17.23
CA SER A 477 13.63 8.98 16.08
C SER A 477 13.80 10.18 15.17
N ASP A 478 12.79 10.37 14.34
CA ASP A 478 12.34 11.60 13.75
C ASP A 478 12.40 11.65 12.19
N ILE A 479 11.28 11.40 11.46
CA ILE A 479 10.84 11.82 10.08
C ILE A 479 11.63 12.91 9.34
N TYR A 480 11.61 13.01 8.01
CA TYR A 480 11.99 14.23 7.28
C TYR A 480 10.89 14.74 6.19
N VAL A 481 11.16 15.63 5.18
CA VAL A 481 10.30 16.44 4.21
C VAL A 481 11.02 17.06 2.92
N MET A 482 12.08 16.45 2.34
CA MET A 482 12.89 16.91 1.19
C MET A 482 12.58 16.59 -0.29
N ASP A 483 13.19 17.47 -1.09
CA ASP A 483 13.43 17.58 -2.53
C ASP A 483 14.13 16.36 -3.16
N ALA A 484 13.90 16.07 -4.44
CA ALA A 484 14.49 14.94 -5.15
C ALA A 484 16.02 14.85 -5.09
N ASP A 485 16.73 15.96 -4.94
CA ASP A 485 18.06 16.13 -5.53
C ASP A 485 19.14 16.84 -4.67
N GLY A 486 18.80 17.93 -3.95
CA GLY A 486 19.62 18.88 -3.13
C GLY A 486 18.78 20.02 -2.47
N GLY A 487 19.16 20.63 -1.32
CA GLY A 487 18.21 21.37 -0.42
C GLY A 487 18.53 21.67 1.09
N ASP A 488 17.49 21.67 1.97
CA ASP A 488 17.35 22.53 3.19
C ASP A 488 16.81 21.89 4.56
N VAL A 489 17.42 20.80 5.12
CA VAL A 489 17.05 19.94 6.32
C VAL A 489 15.93 20.37 7.34
N VAL A 490 14.64 20.39 6.98
CA VAL A 490 13.47 20.53 7.90
C VAL A 490 13.24 19.34 8.91
N ASN A 491 12.17 19.38 9.73
CA ASN A 491 11.87 18.50 10.89
C ASN A 491 10.37 18.60 11.36
N VAL A 492 9.79 17.65 12.16
CA VAL A 492 8.62 17.62 13.10
C VAL A 492 8.30 16.37 14.10
N SER A 493 9.09 15.92 15.13
CA SER A 493 8.65 15.09 16.35
C SER A 493 8.59 15.70 17.81
N ASN A 494 9.51 15.53 18.77
CA ASN A 494 9.45 15.92 20.22
C ASN A 494 9.33 14.74 21.18
N ASN A 495 9.03 13.52 20.72
CA ASN A 495 8.82 12.46 21.69
C ASN A 495 10.12 12.13 22.42
N PRO A 496 9.96 11.40 23.53
CA PRO A 496 10.83 10.29 23.93
C PRO A 496 10.17 8.89 23.74
N ALA A 497 9.64 8.61 22.55
CA ALA A 497 8.74 7.51 22.24
C ALA A 497 9.45 6.38 21.51
N THR A 498 9.14 6.18 20.23
CA THR A 498 9.89 5.55 19.14
C THR A 498 9.23 6.11 17.81
N ASP A 499 9.34 5.62 16.54
CA ASP A 499 8.37 5.79 15.38
C ASP A 499 9.09 5.61 14.00
N SER A 500 8.49 5.11 12.87
CA SER A 500 9.26 4.23 11.90
C SER A 500 9.09 4.07 10.30
N GLU A 501 8.43 3.05 9.65
CA GLU A 501 8.26 2.66 8.17
C GLU A 501 7.17 3.30 7.12
N PRO A 502 7.47 4.26 6.16
CA PRO A 502 6.62 5.13 5.22
C PRO A 502 6.16 4.81 3.70
N ALA A 503 5.40 5.74 3.04
CA ALA A 503 4.82 5.84 1.64
C ALA A 503 4.29 7.28 1.33
N TRP A 504 3.39 7.53 0.33
CA TRP A 504 2.43 8.68 0.13
C TRP A 504 1.34 8.37 -0.99
N ALA A 505 0.50 9.26 -1.59
CA ALA A 505 -0.54 10.21 -1.06
C ALA A 505 -1.37 11.11 -2.09
N PRO A 506 -1.59 10.77 -3.36
CA PRO A 506 -2.23 11.57 -4.46
C PRO A 506 -2.43 13.10 -4.51
N ASP A 507 -3.44 13.76 -3.92
CA ASP A 507 -3.62 15.24 -4.02
C ASP A 507 -2.76 16.04 -3.01
N GLY A 508 -1.66 15.46 -2.52
CA GLY A 508 -0.44 16.23 -2.27
C GLY A 508 -0.25 16.85 -0.89
N LYS A 509 -1.04 16.52 0.13
CA LYS A 509 -1.03 17.31 1.39
C LYS A 509 -1.21 16.46 2.65
N ARG A 510 -0.57 15.28 2.78
CA ARG A 510 -0.92 14.35 3.87
C ARG A 510 0.17 13.34 4.29
N ILE A 511 0.73 13.38 5.53
CA ILE A 511 1.76 12.39 5.99
C ILE A 511 1.15 10.99 6.34
N LEU A 512 1.88 9.97 6.86
CA LEU A 512 1.56 8.81 7.81
C LEU A 512 2.83 8.35 8.57
N PHE A 513 2.62 7.78 9.76
CA PHE A 513 3.43 7.16 10.84
C PHE A 513 2.86 5.91 11.59
N THR A 514 3.69 5.17 12.30
CA THR A 514 3.26 4.30 13.39
C THR A 514 4.09 4.72 14.59
N SER A 515 3.49 4.54 15.74
CA SER A 515 3.75 5.19 17.01
C SER A 515 3.74 4.12 18.10
N ASP A 516 3.92 4.47 19.38
CA ASP A 516 3.83 3.68 20.61
C ASP A 516 3.67 4.68 21.76
N ARG A 517 4.67 5.48 22.08
CA ARG A 517 4.45 6.52 23.04
C ARG A 517 3.84 6.18 24.47
N ASP A 518 3.56 4.99 25.04
CA ASP A 518 2.92 4.80 26.41
C ASP A 518 3.18 3.49 27.26
N GLY A 519 2.48 2.36 27.00
CA GLY A 519 2.64 0.99 27.58
C GLY A 519 2.66 -0.30 26.70
N ASN A 520 2.23 -0.31 25.44
CA ASN A 520 1.97 -1.48 24.56
C ASN A 520 1.49 -1.37 23.04
N GLN A 521 1.93 -0.43 22.19
CA GLN A 521 1.77 -0.22 20.65
C GLN A 521 0.22 0.41 20.48
N GLU A 522 -0.16 1.44 19.62
CA GLU A 522 -1.53 1.99 19.14
C GLU A 522 -1.80 3.23 18.08
N ILE A 523 -2.09 3.12 16.76
CA ILE A 523 -2.31 4.18 15.62
C ILE A 523 -2.66 5.76 15.80
N TYR A 524 -2.46 6.79 14.90
CA TYR A 524 -3.06 8.25 14.81
C TYR A 524 -3.20 9.23 13.41
N ILE A 525 -4.04 9.24 12.23
CA ILE A 525 -4.14 10.12 10.84
C ILE A 525 -3.32 11.59 10.67
N MET A 526 -3.41 12.72 9.86
CA MET A 526 -2.42 13.99 9.67
C MET A 526 -1.96 14.69 8.23
N ASP A 527 -2.19 16.01 7.86
CA ASP A 527 -1.76 16.93 6.68
C ASP A 527 -0.36 17.66 6.46
N ALA A 528 0.50 17.17 5.53
CA ALA A 528 1.83 17.65 5.02
C ALA A 528 2.91 18.44 5.82
N ASP A 529 2.68 19.55 6.55
CA ASP A 529 3.79 20.43 7.03
C ASP A 529 4.33 20.12 8.44
N GLY A 530 3.51 19.49 9.29
CA GLY A 530 3.84 19.14 10.67
C GLY A 530 2.93 19.73 11.78
N SER A 531 1.84 19.05 12.20
CA SER A 531 0.84 19.41 13.26
C SER A 531 -0.28 18.34 13.68
N ASN A 532 -1.46 18.77 14.15
CA ASN A 532 -2.84 18.20 14.20
C ASN A 532 -3.24 16.77 14.71
N GLN A 533 -2.34 15.97 15.32
CA GLN A 533 -2.30 14.84 16.36
C GLN A 533 -3.39 13.69 16.84
N ILE A 534 -4.49 13.18 16.20
CA ILE A 534 -5.60 12.14 16.59
C ILE A 534 -5.65 10.53 16.27
N ASN A 535 -6.34 9.61 17.00
CA ASN A 535 -6.54 8.12 16.69
C ASN A 535 -7.86 7.64 15.89
N ILE A 536 -7.99 6.39 15.31
CA ILE A 536 -9.02 5.55 14.53
C ILE A 536 -9.14 4.03 14.78
N THR A 537 -8.22 3.30 15.37
CA THR A 537 -8.37 1.90 15.77
C THR A 537 -7.69 1.76 17.11
N ILE A 538 -8.15 0.84 17.99
CA ILE A 538 -7.73 0.75 19.39
C ILE A 538 -7.89 -0.70 19.92
N ASN A 539 -6.95 -1.36 20.67
CA ASN A 539 -6.95 -2.76 21.19
C ASN A 539 -5.61 -3.54 21.57
N PRO A 540 -5.43 -4.12 22.79
CA PRO A 540 -4.44 -5.16 23.25
C PRO A 540 -3.38 -6.13 22.52
N ALA A 541 -2.56 -5.85 21.46
CA ALA A 541 -1.32 -6.65 21.11
C ALA A 541 -0.06 -6.07 20.35
N ASN A 542 -0.02 -5.82 19.01
CA ASN A 542 1.22 -5.39 18.25
C ASN A 542 1.03 -4.50 16.97
N ASP A 543 2.06 -3.71 16.54
CA ASP A 543 2.39 -2.93 15.26
C ASP A 543 3.87 -3.17 14.69
N ARG A 544 4.24 -2.72 13.44
CA ARG A 544 5.54 -2.64 12.64
C ARG A 544 5.41 -3.08 11.15
N ASN A 545 5.91 -2.32 10.08
CA ASN A 545 5.91 -2.02 8.54
C ASN A 545 4.67 -1.58 7.66
N ALA A 546 4.58 -0.49 6.86
CA ALA A 546 3.29 -0.08 6.19
C ALA A 546 3.38 0.61 4.79
N VAL A 547 2.26 1.10 4.14
CA VAL A 547 2.08 1.62 2.71
C VAL A 547 0.74 2.09 1.95
N TRP A 548 0.58 3.32 1.38
CA TRP A 548 -0.67 3.83 0.65
C TRP A 548 -0.77 3.59 -0.90
N CYS A 549 -1.82 4.17 -1.55
CA CYS A 549 -2.29 3.89 -2.94
C CYS A 549 -3.03 5.06 -3.68
N CYS A 550 -3.46 4.91 -4.97
CA CYS A 550 -3.76 6.12 -5.84
C CYS A 550 -4.79 6.11 -7.05
N GLN A 551 -6.10 6.24 -6.88
CA GLN A 551 -7.06 6.57 -7.95
C GLN A 551 -6.87 8.06 -8.13
N ASN A 552 -6.06 8.39 -9.11
CA ASN A 552 -6.55 9.03 -10.32
C ASN A 552 -8.07 9.25 -10.34
N LEU A 553 -8.59 10.17 -9.52
CA LEU A 553 -9.98 10.64 -9.48
C LEU A 553 -10.39 11.40 -10.76
N THR A 554 -9.59 11.29 -11.82
CA THR A 554 -9.85 11.80 -13.18
C THR A 554 -10.82 10.89 -13.93
N ARG A 555 -12.05 10.77 -13.43
CA ARG A 555 -13.17 10.11 -14.10
C ARG A 555 -13.53 10.85 -15.38
N GLN A 556 -12.83 10.57 -16.50
CA GLN A 556 -13.05 11.26 -17.77
C GLN A 556 -14.51 11.14 -18.21
N SER A 557 -15.21 12.28 -18.19
CA SER A 557 -16.62 12.36 -18.55
C SER A 557 -16.80 12.23 -20.06
N PHE A 558 -16.96 11.00 -20.55
CA PHE A 558 -17.37 10.73 -21.93
C PHE A 558 -18.79 11.27 -22.19
N THR A 559 -18.88 12.55 -22.53
CA THR A 559 -20.12 13.20 -22.97
C THR A 559 -20.50 12.68 -24.35
N SER A 560 -21.22 11.55 -24.36
CA SER A 560 -21.80 10.98 -25.57
C SER A 560 -22.78 11.97 -26.19
N SER A 561 -22.36 12.61 -27.29
CA SER A 561 -23.21 13.52 -28.04
C SER A 561 -24.39 12.75 -28.65
N PRO A 562 -25.65 13.17 -28.42
CA PRO A 562 -26.82 12.45 -28.93
C PRO A 562 -26.77 12.35 -30.46
N SER A 563 -26.81 11.12 -30.98
CA SER A 563 -26.70 10.86 -32.42
C SER A 563 -27.91 11.40 -33.18
N SER A 564 -27.66 12.24 -34.18
CA SER A 564 -28.71 12.93 -34.93
C SER A 564 -29.56 11.95 -35.76
N ILE A 565 -30.85 11.84 -35.44
CA ILE A 565 -31.80 10.98 -36.17
C ILE A 565 -31.90 11.43 -37.64
N LYS A 566 -31.36 10.61 -38.55
CA LYS A 566 -31.57 10.80 -40.00
C LYS A 566 -32.93 10.26 -40.41
N LYS A 567 -33.73 11.08 -41.11
CA LYS A 567 -34.99 10.66 -41.73
C LYS A 567 -34.75 9.72 -42.93
N PRO A 568 -35.70 8.84 -43.29
CA PRO A 568 -35.62 8.04 -44.51
C PRO A 568 -35.62 8.91 -45.79
N LEU A 569 -34.97 8.42 -46.84
CA LEU A 569 -35.06 8.95 -48.19
C LEU A 569 -36.17 8.23 -48.99
N PRO A 570 -36.84 8.90 -49.95
CA PRO A 570 -37.85 8.28 -50.82
C PRO A 570 -37.20 7.38 -51.90
N PRO A 571 -37.96 6.44 -52.49
CA PRO A 571 -37.46 5.54 -53.53
C PRO A 571 -37.34 6.23 -54.90
N ASP A 572 -36.40 5.74 -55.71
CA ASP A 572 -36.20 6.16 -57.11
C ASP A 572 -36.72 5.09 -58.09
N HIS A 573 -37.06 5.50 -59.33
CA HIS A 573 -37.71 4.68 -60.35
C HIS A 573 -36.93 4.69 -61.68
N SER A 574 -36.37 3.54 -62.09
CA SER A 574 -36.02 3.24 -63.50
C SER A 574 -35.86 1.73 -63.76
N PRO A 575 -35.95 1.24 -65.03
CA PRO A 575 -36.45 -0.13 -65.27
C PRO A 575 -35.46 -1.16 -65.89
N VAL A 576 -35.59 -2.40 -65.39
CA VAL A 576 -35.67 -3.71 -66.08
C VAL A 576 -34.95 -3.92 -67.44
N THR A 577 -34.07 -4.93 -67.47
CA THR A 577 -33.95 -5.93 -68.57
C THR A 577 -33.68 -7.34 -67.99
N SER A 578 -34.07 -8.41 -68.72
CA SER A 578 -33.92 -9.84 -68.37
C SER A 578 -32.50 -10.38 -68.75
N GLU A 579 -32.06 -11.65 -68.57
CA GLU A 579 -32.71 -12.98 -68.32
C GLU A 579 -31.62 -14.01 -67.81
N PRO A 580 -31.84 -15.35 -67.80
CA PRO A 580 -32.39 -16.20 -66.72
C PRO A 580 -31.38 -17.07 -65.92
N SER A 581 -31.92 -17.87 -64.98
CA SER A 581 -31.27 -18.85 -64.08
C SER A 581 -30.72 -20.13 -64.76
N PRO A 582 -30.09 -21.05 -63.99
CA PRO A 582 -30.90 -22.20 -63.51
C PRO A 582 -30.74 -22.54 -62.01
N VAL A 583 -31.55 -23.49 -61.54
CA VAL A 583 -31.76 -23.90 -60.14
C VAL A 583 -31.19 -25.30 -59.88
N VAL A 584 -30.76 -25.57 -58.65
CA VAL A 584 -30.86 -26.92 -58.03
C VAL A 584 -31.40 -26.77 -56.61
N GLU A 585 -32.50 -27.46 -56.31
CA GLU A 585 -33.10 -27.57 -54.98
C GLU A 585 -32.49 -28.75 -54.19
N TYR A 586 -32.69 -28.79 -52.87
CA TYR A 586 -33.43 -29.90 -52.24
C TYR A 586 -34.07 -29.41 -50.93
N GLY A 587 -35.28 -29.90 -50.63
CA GLY A 587 -35.99 -29.64 -49.36
C GLY A 587 -35.49 -30.51 -48.19
N ILE A 588 -36.26 -30.71 -47.11
CA ILE A 588 -37.73 -30.81 -47.08
C ILE A 588 -38.28 -30.69 -45.62
N ILE A 589 -39.50 -30.12 -45.46
CA ILE A 589 -40.49 -30.29 -44.35
C ILE A 589 -39.99 -30.07 -42.89
N VAL A 590 -40.40 -29.08 -42.06
CA VAL A 590 -41.64 -28.27 -41.82
C VAL A 590 -42.69 -28.93 -40.89
N ILE A 591 -43.24 -28.08 -39.98
CA ILE A 591 -44.44 -28.16 -39.08
C ILE A 591 -44.06 -28.28 -37.58
N VAL A 592 -44.21 -27.30 -36.66
CA VAL A 592 -45.31 -26.34 -36.25
C VAL A 592 -46.34 -26.97 -35.28
N ALA A 593 -46.83 -26.39 -34.17
CA ALA A 593 -46.41 -25.33 -33.21
C ALA A 593 -47.48 -25.19 -32.05
N LEU A 594 -47.32 -24.22 -31.12
CA LEU A 594 -48.38 -23.60 -30.25
C LEU A 594 -48.91 -24.49 -29.07
N VAL A 595 -49.47 -24.02 -27.91
CA VAL A 595 -49.72 -22.68 -27.31
C VAL A 595 -50.00 -22.75 -25.76
N LEU A 596 -49.89 -21.59 -25.06
CA LEU A 596 -50.43 -21.10 -23.73
C LEU A 596 -51.31 -22.03 -22.82
N ALA A 597 -51.45 -21.86 -21.49
CA ALA A 597 -51.69 -20.62 -20.71
C ALA A 597 -51.55 -20.77 -19.15
N ALA A 598 -51.95 -19.74 -18.38
CA ALA A 598 -51.95 -19.63 -16.90
C ALA A 598 -53.12 -20.41 -16.21
N GLY A 599 -53.29 -20.52 -14.88
CA GLY A 599 -52.60 -19.96 -13.69
C GLY A 599 -53.41 -20.17 -12.39
N PHE A 600 -53.17 -19.35 -11.34
CA PHE A 600 -53.91 -19.19 -10.05
C PHE A 600 -53.76 -20.23 -8.89
N LEU A 601 -53.18 -19.74 -7.78
CA LEU A 601 -53.68 -19.76 -6.38
C LEU A 601 -54.44 -20.98 -5.79
N THR A 602 -53.90 -21.57 -4.71
CA THR A 602 -54.45 -21.48 -3.33
C THR A 602 -53.51 -22.12 -2.27
N SER A 603 -53.91 -22.19 -1.00
CA SER A 603 -53.01 -22.19 0.18
C SER A 603 -53.34 -23.23 1.28
N VAL A 604 -52.32 -23.55 2.11
CA VAL A 604 -52.38 -24.18 3.46
C VAL A 604 -52.79 -25.67 3.56
N PHE A 605 -51.87 -26.51 4.07
CA PHE A 605 -52.03 -27.47 5.19
C PHE A 605 -50.60 -27.98 5.56
N LEU A 606 -49.92 -27.66 6.68
CA LEU A 606 -50.16 -27.87 8.13
C LEU A 606 -49.71 -29.28 8.66
N ARG A 607 -48.47 -29.37 9.18
CA ARG A 607 -47.88 -30.42 10.09
C ARG A 607 -47.84 -31.89 9.54
N ARG A 608 -46.92 -32.77 9.95
CA ARG A 608 -46.22 -32.93 11.25
C ARG A 608 -44.95 -33.82 11.14
N SER A 609 -44.01 -33.59 12.05
CA SER A 609 -42.96 -34.46 12.62
C SER A 609 -42.65 -35.86 12.05
N CYS A 610 -41.35 -36.16 11.91
CA CYS A 610 -40.75 -37.31 12.60
C CYS A 610 -39.27 -37.05 12.95
N SER A 611 -38.76 -37.77 13.96
CA SER A 611 -37.34 -37.95 14.29
C SER A 611 -36.66 -38.85 13.23
N SER A 612 -35.33 -38.97 13.15
CA SER A 612 -34.31 -38.85 14.21
C SER A 612 -32.99 -38.28 13.71
#